data_AF-A0A1H7W322-F1
#
_entry.id   AF-A0A1H7W322-F1
#
_cell.length_a   1.000
_cell.length_b   1.000
_cell.length_c   1.000
_cell.angle_alpha   90.00
_cell.angle_beta   90.00
_cell.angle_gamma   90.00
#
_symmetry.space_group_name_H-M   'P 1'
#
loop_
_entity.id
_entity.type
_entity.pdbx_description
1 polymer ?
#
loop_
_entity_poly.entity_id
_entity_poly.type
_entity_poly.pdbx_seq_one_letter_code
_entity_poly.pdbx_strand_id
1 'polypeptide(L)'
;MKKYNIFLIVCVLFMSSARIAVATPYTYKMGDGSWIDTSATISALEMTASIKSGVSGLIYNLDVGESKTFGFAIIGTKESWINEDDLLASTVTAYVDFANPDIMASVNGTSVGFKGCFEFEQGWTLVWSDPVYVDFANGGKFMIELSDASYENGWWKGPNGDDCVTVTVTHLANPTTVPEPATLLLLGLGLVGLTRLKKF
;
A
#
# COMPACT_ATOMS: atom_id res chain seq x y z
N MET A 1 32.70 39.66 -38.95
CA MET A 1 31.25 39.35 -38.86
C MET A 1 30.90 37.86 -38.63
N LYS A 2 31.84 36.90 -38.55
CA LYS A 2 31.51 35.46 -38.35
C LYS A 2 31.43 34.97 -36.88
N LYS A 3 31.93 35.75 -35.90
CA LYS A 3 32.07 35.28 -34.49
C LYS A 3 30.79 35.38 -33.65
N TYR A 4 29.84 36.25 -34.03
CA TYR A 4 28.58 36.44 -33.29
C TYR A 4 27.54 35.33 -33.56
N ASN A 5 27.61 34.66 -34.71
CA ASN A 5 26.67 33.59 -35.06
C ASN A 5 26.91 32.28 -34.28
N ILE A 6 28.13 32.04 -33.80
CA ILE A 6 28.45 30.82 -33.05
C ILE A 6 27.94 30.93 -31.60
N PHE A 7 28.00 32.11 -30.99
CA PHE A 7 27.55 32.31 -29.61
C PHE A 7 26.02 32.19 -29.47
N LEU A 8 25.27 32.65 -30.48
CA LEU A 8 23.81 32.57 -30.47
C LEU A 8 23.30 31.13 -30.60
N ILE A 9 23.98 30.27 -31.36
CA ILE A 9 23.61 28.85 -31.53
C ILE A 9 23.82 28.05 -30.23
N VAL A 10 24.86 28.38 -29.45
CA VAL A 10 25.13 27.70 -28.17
C VAL A 10 24.08 28.06 -27.11
N CYS A 11 23.59 29.30 -27.07
CA CYS A 11 22.52 29.69 -26.13
C CYS A 11 21.15 29.06 -26.45
N VAL A 12 20.81 28.85 -27.73
CA VAL A 12 19.55 28.21 -28.14
C VAL A 12 19.57 26.69 -27.86
N LEU A 13 20.74 26.05 -27.87
CA LEU A 13 20.90 24.63 -27.50
C LEU A 13 20.75 24.36 -26.00
N PHE A 14 20.96 25.36 -25.13
CA PHE A 14 20.78 25.21 -23.68
C PHE A 14 19.34 25.45 -23.19
N MET A 15 18.52 26.19 -23.93
CA MET A 15 17.14 26.52 -23.50
C MET A 15 16.09 25.46 -23.89
N SER A 16 16.44 24.47 -24.72
CA SER A 16 15.49 23.46 -25.24
C SER A 16 15.44 22.16 -24.41
N SER A 17 16.13 22.08 -23.27
CA SER A 17 16.20 20.86 -22.45
C SER A 17 15.35 20.88 -21.19
N ALA A 18 14.46 21.87 -21.01
CA ALA A 18 13.45 21.84 -19.95
C ALA A 18 12.40 20.76 -20.27
N ARG A 19 12.77 19.50 -20.06
CA ARG A 19 11.83 18.39 -20.07
C ARG A 19 10.93 18.57 -18.85
N ILE A 20 9.64 18.72 -19.10
CA ILE A 20 8.63 18.48 -18.05
C ILE A 20 8.84 17.03 -17.64
N ALA A 21 9.43 16.81 -16.47
CA ALA A 21 9.53 15.48 -15.89
C ALA A 21 8.11 15.08 -15.50
N VAL A 22 7.44 14.34 -16.38
CA VAL A 22 6.23 13.61 -16.00
C VAL A 22 6.68 12.56 -15.00
N ALA A 23 6.14 12.61 -13.79
CA ALA A 23 6.40 11.59 -12.78
C ALA A 23 6.04 10.23 -13.39
N THR A 24 6.97 9.28 -13.38
CA THR A 24 6.66 7.93 -13.82
C THR A 24 5.80 7.25 -12.76
N PRO A 25 4.76 6.49 -13.15
CA PRO A 25 4.00 5.69 -12.20
C PRO A 25 4.91 4.75 -11.41
N TYR A 26 4.58 4.52 -10.15
CA TYR A 26 5.26 3.52 -9.33
C TYR A 26 4.53 2.17 -9.42
N THR A 27 5.28 1.10 -9.67
CA THR A 27 4.72 -0.27 -9.71
C THR A 27 4.67 -0.86 -8.32
N TYR A 28 3.48 -1.19 -7.85
CA TYR A 28 3.28 -1.98 -6.63
C TYR A 28 3.12 -3.45 -6.97
N LYS A 29 3.67 -4.31 -6.12
CA LYS A 29 3.44 -5.75 -6.14
C LYS A 29 3.14 -6.24 -4.74
N MET A 30 2.02 -6.90 -4.57
CA MET A 30 1.67 -7.58 -3.33
C MET A 30 2.52 -8.84 -3.15
N GLY A 31 2.99 -9.07 -1.93
CA GLY A 31 3.70 -10.28 -1.54
C GLY A 31 2.76 -11.41 -1.10
N ASP A 32 3.33 -12.53 -0.69
CA ASP A 32 2.62 -13.76 -0.34
C ASP A 32 2.39 -13.89 1.18
N GLY A 33 2.95 -12.98 1.97
CA GLY A 33 2.98 -13.02 3.43
C GLY A 33 1.90 -12.20 4.12
N SER A 34 0.88 -11.70 3.42
CA SER A 34 -0.21 -10.96 4.08
C SER A 34 -1.03 -11.88 5.00
N TRP A 35 -1.48 -11.36 6.14
CA TRP A 35 -2.35 -12.09 7.08
C TRP A 35 -3.04 -11.12 8.06
N ILE A 36 -3.98 -11.63 8.86
CA ILE A 36 -4.64 -10.84 9.92
C ILE A 36 -4.52 -11.63 11.23
N ASP A 37 -3.99 -10.99 12.25
CA ASP A 37 -3.91 -11.51 13.61
C ASP A 37 -5.20 -11.24 14.36
N THR A 38 -5.91 -12.32 14.70
CA THR A 38 -7.09 -12.30 15.56
C THR A 38 -6.82 -12.98 16.91
N SER A 39 -5.57 -13.31 17.24
CA SER A 39 -5.25 -14.08 18.46
C SER A 39 -5.64 -13.38 19.77
N ALA A 40 -5.66 -12.04 19.78
CA ALA A 40 -6.12 -11.26 20.93
C ALA A 40 -7.64 -11.36 21.17
N THR A 41 -8.40 -11.85 20.19
CA THR A 41 -9.86 -11.95 20.26
C THR A 41 -10.36 -13.25 20.90
N ILE A 42 -9.48 -14.20 21.22
CA ILE A 42 -9.84 -15.54 21.75
C ILE A 42 -10.60 -15.50 23.08
N SER A 43 -10.41 -14.46 23.89
CA SER A 43 -11.05 -14.27 25.20
C SER A 43 -12.12 -13.18 25.21
N ALA A 44 -12.58 -12.78 24.03
CA ALA A 44 -13.72 -11.91 23.75
C ALA A 44 -14.42 -12.52 22.53
N LEU A 45 -15.04 -11.70 21.68
CA LEU A 45 -15.60 -12.15 20.40
C LEU A 45 -14.53 -12.81 19.53
N GLU A 46 -14.51 -14.15 19.42
CA GLU A 46 -13.47 -14.89 18.70
C GLU A 46 -13.57 -14.67 17.19
N MET A 47 -12.74 -13.76 16.67
CA MET A 47 -12.69 -13.39 15.27
C MET A 47 -11.87 -14.38 14.44
N THR A 48 -12.25 -14.51 13.18
CA THR A 48 -11.50 -15.25 12.16
C THR A 48 -11.24 -14.39 10.94
N ALA A 49 -10.15 -14.72 10.25
CA ALA A 49 -9.75 -14.02 9.05
C ALA A 49 -9.17 -15.00 8.03
N SER A 50 -9.43 -14.74 6.75
CA SER A 50 -8.77 -15.43 5.65
C SER A 50 -8.44 -14.44 4.54
N ILE A 51 -7.20 -14.48 4.05
CA ILE A 51 -6.78 -13.62 2.94
C ILE A 51 -7.45 -14.08 1.66
N LYS A 52 -7.97 -13.11 0.89
CA LYS A 52 -8.66 -13.39 -0.36
C LYS A 52 -7.68 -13.92 -1.40
N SER A 53 -8.13 -14.90 -2.18
CA SER A 53 -7.37 -15.39 -3.32
C SER A 53 -7.09 -14.27 -4.32
N GLY A 54 -5.87 -14.25 -4.87
CA GLY A 54 -5.43 -13.24 -5.82
C GLY A 54 -4.90 -11.94 -5.21
N VAL A 55 -4.83 -11.83 -3.88
CA VAL A 55 -4.03 -10.76 -3.23
C VAL A 55 -2.55 -10.97 -3.52
N SER A 56 -2.04 -12.18 -3.26
CA SER A 56 -0.67 -12.58 -3.61
C SER A 56 -0.42 -12.41 -5.11
N GLY A 57 0.68 -11.73 -5.44
CA GLY A 57 1.09 -11.48 -6.82
C GLY A 57 0.28 -10.42 -7.58
N LEU A 58 -0.65 -9.72 -6.93
CA LEU A 58 -1.34 -8.58 -7.53
C LEU A 58 -0.32 -7.47 -7.88
N ILE A 59 -0.36 -7.00 -9.12
CA ILE A 59 0.54 -5.96 -9.65
C ILE A 59 -0.30 -4.82 -10.21
N TYR A 60 0.06 -3.58 -9.87
CA TYR A 60 -0.58 -2.37 -10.38
C TYR A 60 0.40 -1.20 -10.39
N ASN A 61 0.08 -0.16 -11.16
CA ASN A 61 0.85 1.07 -11.23
C ASN A 61 0.00 2.22 -10.71
N LEU A 62 0.62 3.15 -9.98
CA LEU A 62 -0.03 4.36 -9.49
C LEU A 62 0.83 5.58 -9.78
N ASP A 63 0.22 6.61 -10.38
CA ASP A 63 0.78 7.96 -10.35
C ASP A 63 0.63 8.59 -8.96
N VAL A 64 1.37 9.67 -8.71
CA VAL A 64 1.26 10.40 -7.44
C VAL A 64 -0.14 11.00 -7.31
N GLY A 65 -0.82 10.67 -6.21
CA GLY A 65 -2.20 11.03 -5.92
C GLY A 65 -3.23 10.00 -6.37
N GLU A 66 -2.82 8.95 -7.10
CA GLU A 66 -3.72 7.85 -7.46
C GLU A 66 -3.81 6.79 -6.36
N SER A 67 -4.90 6.03 -6.40
CA SER A 67 -5.14 4.93 -5.48
C SER A 67 -5.63 3.67 -6.18
N LYS A 68 -5.40 2.53 -5.54
CA LYS A 68 -5.94 1.23 -5.93
C LYS A 68 -6.66 0.58 -4.76
N THR A 69 -7.93 0.23 -4.96
CA THR A 69 -8.72 -0.57 -4.01
C THR A 69 -8.91 -1.99 -4.53
N PHE A 70 -8.80 -2.98 -3.63
CA PHE A 70 -9.07 -4.39 -3.92
C PHE A 70 -9.51 -5.14 -2.66
N GLY A 71 -10.17 -6.29 -2.84
CA GLY A 71 -10.56 -7.16 -1.72
C GLY A 71 -9.33 -7.82 -1.10
N PHE A 72 -9.15 -7.65 0.21
CA PHE A 72 -7.98 -8.09 0.96
C PHE A 72 -8.25 -9.37 1.73
N ALA A 73 -9.30 -9.38 2.56
CA ALA A 73 -9.60 -10.51 3.43
C ALA A 73 -11.10 -10.69 3.62
N ILE A 74 -11.49 -11.89 4.02
CA ILE A 74 -12.81 -12.19 4.57
C ILE A 74 -12.65 -12.31 6.08
N ILE A 75 -13.45 -11.56 6.82
CA ILE A 75 -13.51 -11.55 8.29
C ILE A 75 -14.84 -12.13 8.72
N GLY A 76 -14.83 -12.92 9.80
CA GLY A 76 -16.03 -13.43 10.46
C GLY A 76 -15.76 -13.75 11.91
N THR A 77 -16.68 -14.47 12.56
CA THR A 77 -16.52 -14.98 13.92
C THR A 77 -16.78 -16.49 13.98
N LYS A 78 -16.15 -17.19 14.92
CA LYS A 78 -16.47 -18.59 15.25
C LYS A 78 -17.68 -18.72 16.16
N GLU A 79 -18.17 -17.62 16.70
CA GLU A 79 -19.24 -17.64 17.68
C GLU A 79 -20.60 -17.80 17.04
N SER A 80 -21.44 -18.58 17.71
CA SER A 80 -22.83 -18.79 17.32
C SER A 80 -23.79 -17.90 18.09
N TRP A 81 -23.32 -17.17 19.11
CA TRP A 81 -24.12 -16.30 19.97
C TRP A 81 -23.23 -15.27 20.68
N ILE A 82 -23.77 -14.08 20.94
CA ILE A 82 -23.11 -12.99 21.67
C ILE A 82 -23.39 -13.11 23.18
N ASN A 83 -22.34 -13.36 23.94
CA ASN A 83 -22.28 -13.46 25.38
C ASN A 83 -21.78 -12.15 26.00
N GLU A 84 -21.55 -12.12 27.31
CA GLU A 84 -21.13 -10.91 28.01
C GLU A 84 -19.68 -10.51 27.71
N ASP A 85 -18.80 -11.49 27.48
CA ASP A 85 -17.40 -11.28 27.10
C ASP A 85 -17.25 -10.67 25.70
N ASP A 86 -18.18 -10.97 24.80
CA ASP A 86 -18.14 -10.51 23.40
C ASP A 86 -18.47 -9.02 23.26
N LEU A 87 -19.04 -8.41 24.29
CA LEU A 87 -19.33 -6.98 24.37
C LEU A 87 -18.09 -6.15 24.71
N LEU A 88 -16.97 -6.80 25.04
CA LEU A 88 -15.69 -6.14 25.27
C LEU A 88 -14.92 -6.03 23.95
N ALA A 89 -14.44 -4.83 23.68
CA ALA A 89 -13.60 -4.57 22.51
C ALA A 89 -12.27 -5.32 22.62
N SER A 90 -11.82 -5.91 21.52
CA SER A 90 -10.51 -6.57 21.42
C SER A 90 -9.76 -6.15 20.15
N THR A 91 -8.43 -6.28 20.19
CA THR A 91 -7.55 -5.83 19.12
C THR A 91 -7.47 -6.84 17.99
N VAL A 92 -7.45 -6.35 16.76
CA VAL A 92 -7.14 -7.11 15.55
C VAL A 92 -6.00 -6.38 14.83
N THR A 93 -5.05 -7.10 14.23
CA THR A 93 -3.94 -6.47 13.48
C THR A 93 -3.83 -7.07 12.09
N ALA A 94 -3.99 -6.26 11.04
CA ALA A 94 -3.74 -6.68 9.68
C ALA A 94 -2.27 -6.44 9.30
N TYR A 95 -1.65 -7.42 8.66
CA TYR A 95 -0.31 -7.35 8.08
C TYR A 95 -0.43 -7.41 6.57
N VAL A 96 -0.09 -6.29 5.91
CA VAL A 96 -0.17 -6.09 4.48
C VAL A 96 1.24 -6.20 3.89
N ASP A 97 1.47 -7.27 3.14
CA ASP A 97 2.77 -7.62 2.57
C ASP A 97 2.92 -7.09 1.14
N PHE A 98 3.97 -6.31 0.91
CA PHE A 98 4.36 -5.85 -0.42
C PHE A 98 5.69 -6.51 -0.79
N ALA A 99 5.76 -7.07 -1.99
CA ALA A 99 7.00 -7.53 -2.61
C ALA A 99 7.68 -6.40 -3.42
N ASN A 100 6.96 -5.34 -3.78
CA ASN A 100 7.52 -4.11 -4.30
C ASN A 100 6.65 -2.90 -3.88
N PRO A 101 7.17 -1.96 -3.06
CA PRO A 101 8.45 -2.08 -2.34
C PRO A 101 8.43 -3.30 -1.41
N ASP A 102 9.58 -3.92 -1.11
CA ASP A 102 9.67 -5.07 -0.19
C ASP A 102 9.50 -4.61 1.26
N ILE A 103 8.25 -4.56 1.73
CA ILE A 103 7.84 -4.02 3.03
C ILE A 103 6.59 -4.74 3.54
N MET A 104 6.58 -5.03 4.84
CA MET A 104 5.38 -5.44 5.58
C MET A 104 4.85 -4.25 6.39
N ALA A 105 3.62 -3.83 6.13
CA ALA A 105 2.94 -2.79 6.90
C ALA A 105 1.89 -3.41 7.83
N SER A 106 1.71 -2.84 9.02
CA SER A 106 0.68 -3.27 9.97
C SER A 106 -0.40 -2.21 10.16
N VAL A 107 -1.67 -2.60 10.14
CA VAL A 107 -2.82 -1.74 10.43
C VAL A 107 -3.56 -2.33 11.63
N ASN A 108 -3.63 -1.57 12.73
CA ASN A 108 -4.37 -2.00 13.92
C ASN A 108 -5.86 -1.78 13.73
N GLY A 109 -6.68 -2.56 14.41
CA GLY A 109 -8.13 -2.43 14.42
C GLY A 109 -8.71 -2.94 15.74
N THR A 110 -10.01 -2.75 15.91
CA THR A 110 -10.75 -3.14 17.11
C THR A 110 -12.04 -3.82 16.70
N SER A 111 -12.25 -5.05 17.19
CA SER A 111 -13.49 -5.79 17.02
C SER A 111 -14.32 -5.76 18.30
N VAL A 112 -15.64 -5.70 18.15
CA VAL A 112 -16.58 -5.81 19.27
C VAL A 112 -17.90 -6.41 18.80
N GLY A 113 -18.47 -7.30 19.63
CA GLY A 113 -19.79 -7.86 19.46
C GLY A 113 -20.88 -6.93 19.99
N PHE A 114 -22.10 -7.08 19.48
CA PHE A 114 -23.25 -6.37 20.00
C PHE A 114 -24.49 -7.25 20.02
N LYS A 115 -25.41 -6.94 20.93
CA LYS A 115 -26.73 -7.56 20.98
C LYS A 115 -27.83 -6.55 21.31
N GLY A 116 -28.94 -6.65 20.59
CA GLY A 116 -30.15 -5.86 20.79
C GLY A 116 -30.99 -6.35 21.98
N CYS A 117 -32.09 -5.65 22.26
CA CYS A 117 -33.02 -6.02 23.33
C CYS A 117 -33.53 -7.46 23.15
N PHE A 118 -33.54 -8.23 24.24
CA PHE A 118 -33.90 -9.66 24.23
C PHE A 118 -33.11 -10.51 23.22
N GLU A 119 -31.91 -10.07 22.82
CA GLU A 119 -31.03 -10.80 21.90
C GLU A 119 -31.64 -11.03 20.50
N PHE A 120 -32.63 -10.20 20.13
CA PHE A 120 -33.31 -10.29 18.84
C PHE A 120 -32.43 -9.93 17.65
N GLU A 121 -31.38 -9.14 17.88
CA GLU A 121 -30.40 -8.73 16.89
C GLU A 121 -29.02 -8.95 17.49
N GLN A 122 -28.14 -9.59 16.74
CA GLN A 122 -26.77 -9.87 17.18
C GLN A 122 -25.83 -9.70 16.01
N GLY A 123 -24.61 -9.29 16.31
CA GLY A 123 -23.63 -9.03 15.29
C GLY A 123 -22.30 -8.58 15.85
N TRP A 124 -21.47 -8.12 14.96
CA TRP A 124 -20.14 -7.61 15.28
C TRP A 124 -19.75 -6.48 14.35
N THR A 125 -18.81 -5.67 14.82
CA THR A 125 -18.13 -4.66 14.02
C THR A 125 -16.63 -4.79 14.23
N LEU A 126 -15.87 -4.50 13.17
CA LEU A 126 -14.43 -4.37 13.16
C LEU A 126 -14.11 -3.01 12.52
N VAL A 127 -13.49 -2.14 13.32
CA VAL A 127 -13.09 -0.79 12.90
C VAL A 127 -11.57 -0.70 12.85
N TRP A 128 -11.02 -0.22 11.74
CA TRP A 128 -9.57 -0.07 11.59
C TRP A 128 -9.09 1.30 12.08
N SER A 129 -7.88 1.33 12.65
CA SER A 129 -7.16 2.54 13.05
C SER A 129 -6.25 3.00 11.93
N ASP A 130 -6.86 3.42 10.83
CA ASP A 130 -6.19 3.88 9.62
C ASP A 130 -6.48 5.39 9.37
N PRO A 131 -5.86 6.03 8.36
CA PRO A 131 -4.81 5.53 7.46
C PRO A 131 -3.47 5.24 8.14
N VAL A 132 -2.71 4.30 7.59
CA VAL A 132 -1.28 4.07 7.92
C VAL A 132 -0.40 4.61 6.81
N TYR A 133 0.56 5.46 7.16
CA TYR A 133 1.55 6.03 6.24
C TYR A 133 2.83 5.20 6.23
N VAL A 134 3.32 4.85 5.04
CA VAL A 134 4.51 4.04 4.84
C VAL A 134 5.51 4.83 4.00
N ASP A 135 6.70 5.04 4.57
CA ASP A 135 7.86 5.55 3.88
C ASP A 135 8.66 4.39 3.26
N PHE A 136 9.12 4.55 2.02
CA PHE A 136 9.94 3.55 1.34
C PHE A 136 10.99 4.18 0.43
N ALA A 137 12.12 3.48 0.25
CA ALA A 137 13.26 3.95 -0.53
C ALA A 137 13.66 5.40 -0.17
N ASN A 138 14.16 6.17 -1.14
CA ASN A 138 14.64 7.55 -0.93
C ASN A 138 13.50 8.58 -1.04
N GLY A 139 12.59 8.55 -0.07
CA GLY A 139 11.50 9.52 0.06
C GLY A 139 10.21 9.15 -0.67
N GLY A 140 10.08 7.89 -1.12
CA GLY A 140 8.81 7.37 -1.58
C GLY A 140 7.83 7.25 -0.42
N LYS A 141 6.55 7.56 -0.66
CA LYS A 141 5.50 7.52 0.37
C LYS A 141 4.23 6.93 -0.21
N PHE A 142 3.56 6.10 0.58
CA PHE A 142 2.19 5.67 0.30
C PHE A 142 1.40 5.53 1.58
N MET A 143 0.09 5.38 1.42
CA MET A 143 -0.87 5.26 2.50
C MET A 143 -1.71 4.01 2.29
N ILE A 144 -2.05 3.34 3.38
CA ILE A 144 -2.90 2.15 3.41
C ILE A 144 -4.13 2.45 4.27
N GLU A 145 -5.30 2.17 3.72
CA GLU A 145 -6.60 2.21 4.41
C GLU A 145 -7.28 0.84 4.24
N LEU A 146 -7.95 0.36 5.28
CA LEU A 146 -8.74 -0.86 5.26
C LEU A 146 -10.19 -0.51 5.47
N SER A 147 -11.10 -1.10 4.68
CA SER A 147 -12.52 -0.88 4.96
C SER A 147 -12.91 -1.58 6.26
N ASP A 148 -13.63 -0.86 7.10
CA ASP A 148 -14.35 -1.44 8.23
C ASP A 148 -15.24 -2.59 7.75
N ALA A 149 -15.48 -3.54 8.65
CA ALA A 149 -16.31 -4.70 8.41
C ALA A 149 -17.36 -4.83 9.50
N SER A 150 -18.55 -5.27 9.12
CA SER A 150 -19.62 -5.51 10.09
C SER A 150 -20.57 -6.57 9.58
N TYR A 151 -21.11 -7.35 10.50
CA TYR A 151 -22.17 -8.28 10.21
C TYR A 151 -23.25 -8.14 11.27
N GLU A 152 -24.51 -8.13 10.82
CA GLU A 152 -25.67 -8.14 11.69
C GLU A 152 -26.64 -9.22 11.23
N ASN A 153 -27.25 -9.88 12.21
CA ASN A 153 -28.30 -10.85 11.97
C ASN A 153 -29.51 -10.53 12.83
N GLY A 154 -30.68 -10.75 12.24
CA GLY A 154 -31.95 -10.56 12.92
C GLY A 154 -32.48 -11.83 13.57
N TRP A 155 -33.68 -11.69 14.10
CA TRP A 155 -34.49 -12.66 14.84
C TRP A 155 -33.89 -14.05 15.09
N TRP A 156 -33.39 -14.25 16.32
CA TRP A 156 -32.93 -15.55 16.84
C TRP A 156 -31.81 -16.22 16.05
N LYS A 157 -30.95 -15.41 15.42
CA LYS A 157 -29.75 -15.89 14.74
C LYS A 157 -28.52 -15.27 15.36
N GLY A 158 -27.44 -16.06 15.34
CA GLY A 158 -26.15 -15.65 15.86
C GLY A 158 -25.41 -14.66 14.96
N PRO A 159 -24.26 -14.18 15.44
CA PRO A 159 -23.35 -13.28 14.72
C PRO A 159 -22.54 -13.98 13.62
N ASN A 160 -22.87 -15.24 13.30
CA ASN A 160 -22.12 -16.12 12.39
C ASN A 160 -22.33 -15.73 10.93
N GLY A 161 -21.66 -14.66 10.53
CA GLY A 161 -21.53 -14.23 9.15
C GLY A 161 -20.17 -13.60 8.89
N ASP A 162 -19.90 -13.45 7.60
CA ASP A 162 -18.63 -12.96 7.09
C ASP A 162 -18.84 -11.64 6.34
N ASP A 163 -17.83 -10.79 6.37
CA ASP A 163 -17.77 -9.56 5.58
C ASP A 163 -16.38 -9.42 4.91
N CYS A 164 -16.34 -8.68 3.81
CA CYS A 164 -15.14 -8.50 3.00
C CYS A 164 -14.43 -7.20 3.38
N VAL A 165 -13.23 -7.32 3.95
CA VAL A 165 -12.31 -6.18 4.11
C VAL A 165 -11.61 -5.91 2.78
N THR A 166 -11.70 -4.67 2.32
CA THR A 166 -10.94 -4.15 1.19
C THR A 166 -9.74 -3.35 1.69
N VAL A 167 -8.69 -3.28 0.88
CA VAL A 167 -7.55 -2.41 1.12
C VAL A 167 -7.47 -1.38 0.01
N THR A 168 -7.20 -0.13 0.39
CA THR A 168 -6.93 0.98 -0.51
C THR A 168 -5.49 1.44 -0.31
N VAL A 169 -4.71 1.41 -1.38
CA VAL A 169 -3.32 1.88 -1.41
C VAL A 169 -3.29 3.17 -2.20
N THR A 170 -2.85 4.26 -1.57
CA THR A 170 -2.73 5.59 -2.19
C THR A 170 -1.27 5.99 -2.31
N HIS A 171 -0.79 6.26 -3.53
CA HIS A 171 0.59 6.68 -3.76
C HIS A 171 0.75 8.18 -3.51
N LEU A 172 1.59 8.56 -2.56
CA LEU A 172 1.71 9.96 -2.10
C LEU A 172 2.96 10.66 -2.62
N ALA A 173 4.06 9.93 -2.81
CA ALA A 173 5.29 10.50 -3.33
C ALA A 173 6.15 9.43 -4.01
N ASN A 174 6.73 9.80 -5.15
CA ASN A 174 7.72 8.97 -5.83
C ASN A 174 9.06 9.00 -5.09
N PRO A 175 9.78 7.87 -5.01
CA PRO A 175 11.14 7.86 -4.51
C PRO A 175 12.03 8.69 -5.43
N THR A 176 12.95 9.45 -4.85
CA THR A 176 13.93 10.20 -5.65
C THR A 176 14.90 9.23 -6.30
N THR A 177 14.93 9.21 -7.63
CA THR A 177 15.97 8.51 -8.38
C THR A 177 17.22 9.39 -8.30
N VAL A 178 18.25 8.91 -7.61
CA VAL A 178 19.57 9.55 -7.67
C VAL A 178 20.01 9.43 -9.13
N PRO A 179 20.20 10.54 -9.87
CA PRO A 179 20.67 10.45 -11.25
C PRO A 179 21.96 9.64 -11.25
N GLU A 180 22.06 8.64 -12.13
CA GLU A 180 23.29 7.89 -12.30
C GLU A 180 24.45 8.89 -12.36
N PRO A 181 25.50 8.70 -11.55
CA PRO A 181 26.59 9.66 -11.49
C PRO A 181 27.03 10.01 -12.91
N ALA A 182 27.05 11.31 -13.25
CA ALA A 182 27.57 11.80 -14.53
C ALA A 182 29.02 11.33 -14.81
N THR A 183 29.67 10.71 -13.82
CA THR A 183 30.92 9.96 -13.97
C THR A 183 30.83 8.79 -14.95
N LEU A 184 29.67 8.14 -15.17
CA LEU A 184 29.53 7.11 -16.22
C LEU A 184 29.58 7.74 -17.62
N LEU A 185 28.91 8.88 -17.80
CA LEU A 185 29.02 9.67 -19.03
C LEU A 185 30.46 10.19 -19.22
N LEU A 186 31.09 10.70 -18.16
CA LEU A 186 32.47 11.19 -18.19
C LEU A 186 33.47 10.07 -18.46
N LEU A 187 33.25 8.88 -17.90
CA LEU A 187 34.05 7.67 -18.17
C LEU A 187 33.90 7.24 -19.63
N GLY A 188 32.67 7.24 -20.15
CA GLY A 188 32.39 6.96 -21.56
C GLY A 188 33.10 7.96 -22.48
N LEU A 189 32.98 9.26 -22.21
CA LEU A 189 33.67 10.31 -22.97
C LEU A 189 35.20 10.22 -22.83
N GLY A 190 35.70 9.87 -21.65
CA GLY A 190 37.13 9.66 -21.40
C GLY A 190 37.71 8.51 -22.21
N LEU A 191 37.00 7.39 -22.30
CA LEU A 191 37.39 6.23 -23.12
C LEU A 191 37.37 6.54 -24.62
N VAL A 192 36.36 7.28 -25.10
CA VAL A 192 36.34 7.76 -26.50
C VAL A 192 37.52 8.70 -26.77
N GLY A 193 37.86 9.59 -25.82
CA GLY A 193 39.04 10.46 -25.91
C GLY A 193 40.36 9.71 -26.05
N LEU A 194 40.53 8.59 -25.32
CA LEU A 194 41.74 7.76 -25.37
C LEU A 194 41.92 7.03 -26.71
N THR A 195 40.85 6.59 -27.36
CA THR A 195 40.96 5.93 -28.69
C THR A 195 41.44 6.85 -29.80
N ARG A 196 41.25 8.18 -29.66
CA ARG A 196 41.75 9.17 -30.63
C ARG A 196 43.22 9.55 -30.44
N LEU A 197 43.82 9.26 -29.29
CA LEU A 197 45.23 9.58 -29.02
C LEU A 197 46.23 8.52 -29.53
N LYS A 198 45.77 7.37 -30.03
CA LYS A 198 46.63 6.25 -30.47
C LYS A 198 47.05 6.30 -31.96
N LYS A 199 47.12 7.50 -32.54
CA LYS A 199 47.70 7.74 -33.89
C LYS A 199 48.84 8.75 -33.78
N PHE A 200 49.99 8.32 -33.26
CA PHE A 200 51.32 8.89 -33.52
C PHE A 200 52.35 7.78 -33.40
#